data_AF-A0A939PVC2-F1
#
_entry.id   AF-A0A939PVC2-F1
#
_cell.length_a   1.000
_cell.length_b   1.000
_cell.length_c   1.000
_cell.angle_alpha   90.00
_cell.angle_beta   90.00
_cell.angle_gamma   90.00
#
_symmetry.space_group_name_H-M   'P 1'
#
loop_
_entity.id
_entity.type
_entity.pdbx_description
1 polymer ?
#
loop_
_entity_poly.entity_id
_entity_poly.type
_entity_poly.pdbx_seq_one_letter_code
_entity_poly.pdbx_strand_id
1 'polypeptide(L)'
;MVAAKSRSTEVEGMNRRLRTPLLAFLLLGLLGTVGLLGLVRVGTAFALQANLGGDGVAPAQVEPEAIAPEALIVKPAPGDVRVRIQTDRSRYRVGESVQIRFWVSEPAYVYIYNVDSRGRVRLIFPNRFDANNRVRAGEHQLPGAGYRFRVDGPPGTEYLQILATRTRLRPLERWNARDPFPLLGGDPLAVKEEVLQFLDVVPERSWSSAWTQFEVIGRQARGPRRETGTVRINSEPPWAQVYLDGAYVGLTPLLQEVPAGGHWVEIRLEGYRTARRWILVEPGELTPVFLHLERW
;
A
#
# COMPACT_ATOMS: atom_id res chain seq x y z
N MET A 1 -51.16 21.16 65.60
CA MET A 1 -50.42 19.91 65.27
C MET A 1 -48.96 20.27 65.03
N VAL A 2 -47.92 19.50 65.39
CA VAL A 2 -47.63 18.59 66.52
C VAL A 2 -46.19 18.08 66.29
N ALA A 3 -45.34 18.04 67.34
CA ALA A 3 -43.92 17.60 67.34
C ALA A 3 -42.94 18.40 66.41
N ALA A 4 -41.68 18.74 66.73
CA ALA A 4 -40.76 18.50 67.86
C ALA A 4 -39.78 17.29 67.79
N LYS A 5 -38.58 17.53 67.24
CA LYS A 5 -37.25 16.96 67.58
C LYS A 5 -36.18 17.81 66.84
N SER A 6 -35.01 18.24 67.36
CA SER A 6 -34.03 17.65 68.32
C SER A 6 -33.29 16.46 67.70
N ARG A 7 -31.95 16.42 67.57
CA ARG A 7 -30.86 17.15 68.27
C ARG A 7 -29.53 17.03 67.47
N SER A 8 -28.51 17.85 67.80
CA SER A 8 -27.03 17.60 67.79
C SER A 8 -26.37 16.79 66.64
N THR A 9 -25.22 17.17 66.05
CA THR A 9 -24.28 18.32 66.27
C THR A 9 -23.51 18.60 64.94
N GLU A 10 -22.20 18.89 64.72
CA GLU A 10 -20.94 19.00 65.52
C GLU A 10 -19.92 19.96 64.85
N VAL A 11 -18.62 19.61 64.74
CA VAL A 11 -17.49 20.56 64.64
C VAL A 11 -16.43 20.12 63.62
N GLU A 12 -15.97 21.06 62.77
CA GLU A 12 -14.64 21.14 62.11
C GLU A 12 -14.60 22.51 61.36
N GLY A 13 -13.52 23.26 61.16
CA GLY A 13 -12.16 23.31 61.72
C GLY A 13 -11.51 24.63 61.23
N MET A 14 -10.97 25.47 62.12
CA MET A 14 -10.83 26.91 61.84
C MET A 14 -9.52 27.36 61.16
N ASN A 15 -9.67 28.11 60.06
CA ASN A 15 -8.63 28.74 59.24
C ASN A 15 -7.67 29.66 60.05
N ARG A 16 -6.35 29.56 59.82
CA ARG A 16 -5.31 30.45 60.40
C ARG A 16 -4.33 31.01 59.37
N ARG A 17 -4.52 32.31 59.11
CA ARG A 17 -3.55 33.42 58.84
C ARG A 17 -2.07 33.07 58.66
N LEU A 18 -1.45 33.76 57.68
CA LEU A 18 -0.22 34.59 57.67
C LEU A 18 0.09 34.83 56.17
N ARG A 19 0.58 35.94 55.61
CA ARG A 19 0.87 37.35 55.92
C ARG A 19 1.41 37.96 54.59
N THR A 20 1.30 39.28 54.39
CA THR A 20 1.77 40.07 53.21
C THR A 20 3.32 40.26 53.17
N PRO A 21 3.99 40.82 52.11
CA PRO A 21 3.66 42.09 51.42
C PRO A 21 3.91 42.20 49.88
N LEU A 22 3.82 43.44 49.39
CA LEU A 22 3.63 43.93 48.02
C LEU A 22 4.90 44.04 47.15
N LEU A 23 4.72 44.03 45.82
CA LEU A 23 5.17 45.01 44.78
C LEU A 23 4.55 44.54 43.43
N ALA A 24 3.57 45.22 42.81
CA ALA A 24 3.66 46.40 41.91
C ALA A 24 4.59 46.15 40.69
N PHE A 25 4.22 46.34 39.41
CA PHE A 25 3.10 47.05 38.72
C PHE A 25 2.31 46.09 37.77
N LEU A 26 1.01 46.28 37.46
CA LEU A 26 0.44 47.03 36.29
C LEU A 26 1.23 46.86 34.97
N LEU A 27 0.68 46.57 33.78
CA LEU A 27 -0.66 46.15 33.25
C LEU A 27 -0.38 45.63 31.78
N LEU A 28 -1.24 45.21 30.82
CA LEU A 28 -2.68 45.04 30.48
C LEU A 28 -2.65 44.07 29.24
N GLY A 29 -3.55 43.14 28.90
CA GLY A 29 -4.84 42.67 29.42
C GLY A 29 -4.86 41.15 29.70
N LEU A 30 -5.91 40.33 29.46
CA LEU A 30 -7.09 40.29 28.58
C LEU A 30 -6.87 39.95 27.09
N LEU A 31 -7.59 38.98 26.48
CA LEU A 31 -8.33 37.82 27.02
C LEU A 31 -8.65 36.85 25.85
N GLY A 32 -8.30 35.55 25.92
CA GLY A 32 -8.61 34.61 24.83
C GLY A 32 -8.12 33.18 25.07
N THR A 33 -9.04 32.22 25.17
CA THR A 33 -8.80 30.82 25.58
C THR A 33 -8.31 29.89 24.45
N VAL A 34 -7.27 29.09 24.77
CA VAL A 34 -7.08 27.64 24.44
C VAL A 34 -7.44 27.14 23.02
N GLY A 35 -6.47 26.59 22.26
CA GLY A 35 -6.79 25.98 20.95
C GLY A 35 -5.70 25.25 20.14
N LEU A 36 -5.07 24.19 20.68
CA LEU A 36 -4.44 23.06 19.93
C LEU A 36 -3.18 23.31 19.05
N LEU A 37 -2.53 22.21 18.64
CA LEU A 37 -1.25 22.14 17.90
C LEU A 37 -1.40 22.34 16.38
N GLY A 38 -0.33 22.83 15.73
CA GLY A 38 -0.14 22.71 14.27
C GLY A 38 1.17 23.35 13.78
N LEU A 39 2.20 22.55 13.47
CA LEU A 39 3.48 23.07 12.97
C LEU A 39 3.44 23.49 11.50
N VAL A 40 3.94 24.69 11.22
CA VAL A 40 4.15 25.35 9.93
C VAL A 40 5.39 26.23 10.16
N ARG A 41 6.46 26.25 9.34
CA ARG A 41 6.76 25.77 7.98
C ARG A 41 8.29 25.78 7.77
N VAL A 42 8.79 25.20 6.67
CA VAL A 42 10.11 25.49 6.02
C VAL A 42 11.37 25.12 6.86
N GLY A 43 12.49 24.66 6.29
CA GLY A 43 12.80 24.33 4.89
C GLY A 43 14.04 25.02 4.31
N THR A 44 15.24 24.68 4.79
CA THR A 44 16.53 25.08 4.18
C THR A 44 17.57 23.97 4.33
N ALA A 45 18.58 23.96 3.45
CA ALA A 45 19.63 22.93 3.37
C ALA A 45 20.99 23.42 3.92
N PHE A 46 22.00 22.55 3.79
CA PHE A 46 23.42 22.72 4.14
C PHE A 46 23.80 22.80 5.62
N ALA A 47 24.48 21.75 6.07
CA ALA A 47 25.64 21.88 6.96
C ALA A 47 26.85 21.30 6.20
N LEU A 48 27.83 22.14 5.88
CA LEU A 48 29.13 21.70 5.35
C LEU A 48 30.12 21.70 6.51
N GLN A 49 30.60 20.53 6.93
CA GLN A 49 31.63 20.45 7.97
C GLN A 49 32.56 19.26 7.68
N ALA A 50 33.84 19.56 7.47
CA ALA A 50 34.87 18.56 7.26
C ALA A 50 35.60 18.27 8.58
N ASN A 51 35.77 17.00 8.92
CA ASN A 51 36.97 16.52 9.63
C ASN A 51 37.13 14.99 9.54
N LEU A 52 38.18 14.60 8.82
CA LEU A 52 39.17 13.56 9.15
C LEU A 52 38.72 12.31 9.95
N GLY A 53 38.84 11.14 9.30
CA GLY A 53 39.47 9.96 9.91
C GLY A 53 38.55 8.95 10.60
N GLY A 54 38.10 7.94 9.85
CA GLY A 54 37.54 6.70 10.40
C GLY A 54 36.74 5.92 9.36
N ASP A 55 36.96 4.60 9.27
CA ASP A 55 36.22 3.69 8.38
C ASP A 55 34.81 3.39 8.91
N GLY A 56 34.00 4.44 9.02
CA GLY A 56 32.58 4.35 9.37
C GLY A 56 31.73 4.08 8.13
N VAL A 57 31.43 2.81 7.86
CA VAL A 57 30.36 2.46 6.91
C VAL A 57 29.05 3.04 7.46
N ALA A 58 28.55 4.11 6.84
CA ALA A 58 27.31 4.73 7.25
C ALA A 58 26.17 3.70 7.21
N PRO A 59 25.40 3.51 8.29
CA PRO A 59 24.30 2.56 8.29
C PRO A 59 23.30 2.99 7.22
N ALA A 60 23.03 2.10 6.27
CA ALA A 60 22.07 2.36 5.22
C ALA A 60 20.73 2.73 5.86
N GLN A 61 20.12 3.85 5.44
CA GLN A 61 18.82 4.23 5.96
C GLN A 61 17.79 3.22 5.49
N VAL A 62 17.42 2.31 6.39
CA VAL A 62 16.31 1.38 6.20
C VAL A 62 15.04 2.23 6.26
N GLU A 63 14.55 2.64 5.08
CA GLU A 63 13.18 3.11 4.96
C GLU A 63 12.25 2.03 5.56
N PRO A 64 11.28 2.40 6.42
CA PRO A 64 10.44 1.42 7.08
C PRO A 64 9.71 0.61 6.01
N GLU A 65 9.88 -0.71 6.05
CA GLU A 65 9.33 -1.63 5.05
C GLU A 65 7.81 -1.64 5.14
N ALA A 66 7.18 -0.70 4.43
CA ALA A 66 5.75 -0.63 4.23
C ALA A 66 5.31 -1.98 3.67
N ILE A 67 4.46 -2.70 4.43
CA ILE A 67 4.08 -4.07 4.12
C ILE A 67 3.36 -4.06 2.78
N ALA A 68 4.11 -4.45 1.75
CA ALA A 68 3.56 -4.64 0.43
C ALA A 68 2.53 -5.76 0.51
N PRO A 69 1.29 -5.58 0.01
CA PRO A 69 0.67 -6.71 -0.66
C PRO A 69 1.66 -7.16 -1.74
N GLU A 70 1.97 -8.45 -1.82
CA GLU A 70 2.97 -8.96 -2.76
C GLU A 70 2.57 -8.75 -4.22
N ALA A 71 2.90 -7.57 -4.75
CA ALA A 71 2.73 -7.19 -6.14
C ALA A 71 3.64 -8.05 -7.01
N LEU A 72 3.06 -9.12 -7.57
CA LEU A 72 3.58 -10.11 -8.52
C LEU A 72 4.96 -10.77 -8.31
N ILE A 73 5.95 -10.21 -7.60
CA ILE A 73 7.30 -10.80 -7.51
C ILE A 73 7.87 -10.58 -6.11
N VAL A 74 8.31 -11.67 -5.48
CA VAL A 74 9.02 -11.61 -4.19
C VAL A 74 10.44 -11.07 -4.42
N LYS A 75 10.84 -10.13 -3.56
CA LYS A 75 12.14 -9.45 -3.47
C LYS A 75 13.32 -10.38 -3.80
N PRO A 76 13.91 -10.32 -5.01
CA PRO A 76 15.06 -11.16 -5.35
C PRO A 76 16.30 -10.74 -4.56
N ALA A 77 17.21 -11.69 -4.31
CA ALA A 77 18.51 -11.38 -3.71
C ALA A 77 19.32 -10.41 -4.60
N PRO A 78 20.14 -9.49 -4.04
CA PRO A 78 20.82 -8.44 -4.81
C PRO A 78 21.63 -8.93 -6.02
N GLY A 79 21.11 -8.64 -7.21
CA GLY A 79 21.76 -8.82 -8.51
C GLY A 79 22.24 -7.50 -9.13
N ASP A 80 22.78 -7.60 -10.33
CA ASP A 80 23.43 -6.47 -11.03
C ASP A 80 22.40 -5.49 -11.62
N VAL A 81 21.32 -6.04 -12.18
CA VAL A 81 20.14 -5.26 -12.57
C VAL A 81 19.47 -4.78 -11.29
N ARG A 82 19.20 -3.48 -11.21
CA ARG A 82 18.39 -2.85 -10.16
C ARG A 82 17.40 -1.91 -10.80
N VAL A 83 16.20 -1.84 -10.24
CA VAL A 83 15.10 -1.04 -10.77
C VAL A 83 14.34 -0.33 -9.64
N ARG A 84 13.82 0.87 -9.91
CA ARG A 84 12.85 1.58 -9.06
C ARG A 84 11.70 2.11 -9.92
N ILE A 85 10.49 2.19 -9.37
CA ILE A 85 9.30 2.77 -10.01
C ILE A 85 8.58 3.71 -9.03
N GLN A 86 8.02 4.80 -9.56
CA GLN A 86 7.25 5.80 -8.83
C GLN A 86 6.22 6.46 -9.77
N THR A 87 5.16 7.03 -9.22
CA THR A 87 4.18 7.84 -9.95
C THR A 87 4.41 9.35 -9.74
N ASP A 88 3.73 10.24 -10.47
CA ASP A 88 3.78 11.69 -10.19
C ASP A 88 3.09 12.07 -8.88
N ARG A 89 2.03 11.33 -8.53
CA ARG A 89 1.22 11.48 -7.32
C ARG A 89 0.87 10.11 -6.73
N SER A 90 0.58 10.07 -5.44
CA SER A 90 0.01 8.89 -4.74
C SER A 90 -1.52 8.79 -4.85
N ARG A 91 -2.18 9.80 -5.41
CA ARG A 91 -3.65 9.94 -5.45
C ARG A 91 -4.14 10.52 -6.78
N TYR A 92 -5.16 9.88 -7.36
CA TYR A 92 -5.80 10.26 -8.63
C TYR A 92 -7.32 10.18 -8.51
N ARG A 93 -8.03 10.85 -9.41
CA ARG A 93 -9.46 10.58 -9.66
C ARG A 93 -9.64 9.81 -10.96
N VAL A 94 -10.75 9.08 -11.04
CA VAL A 94 -11.20 8.44 -12.30
C VAL A 94 -11.26 9.50 -13.42
N GLY A 95 -10.60 9.21 -14.54
CA GLY A 95 -10.43 10.10 -15.69
C GLY A 95 -9.20 11.00 -15.66
N GLU A 96 -8.51 11.17 -14.52
CA GLU A 96 -7.21 11.84 -14.47
C GLU A 96 -6.13 10.97 -15.16
N SER A 97 -4.99 11.60 -15.50
CA SER A 97 -3.85 10.89 -16.09
C SER A 97 -2.73 10.65 -15.08
N VAL A 98 -2.09 9.48 -15.20
CA VAL A 98 -0.93 9.05 -14.41
C VAL A 98 0.34 9.23 -15.24
N GLN A 99 1.39 9.76 -14.64
CA GLN A 99 2.76 9.66 -15.13
C GLN A 99 3.55 8.71 -14.24
N ILE A 100 4.27 7.79 -14.85
CA ILE A 100 5.16 6.83 -14.20
C ILE A 100 6.60 7.27 -14.50
N ARG A 101 7.45 7.36 -13.48
CA ARG A 101 8.90 7.43 -13.65
C ARG A 101 9.52 6.14 -13.12
N PHE A 102 10.49 5.61 -13.84
CA PHE A 102 11.26 4.46 -13.40
C PHE A 102 12.73 4.63 -13.75
N TRP A 103 13.61 3.93 -13.06
CA TRP A 103 15.06 3.96 -13.31
C TRP A 103 15.62 2.55 -13.29
N VAL A 104 16.63 2.30 -14.14
CA VAL A 104 17.35 1.04 -14.23
C VAL A 104 18.87 1.26 -14.15
N SER A 105 19.59 0.34 -13.48
CA SER A 105 21.05 0.42 -13.31
C SER A 105 21.84 0.20 -14.59
N GLU A 106 21.34 -0.67 -15.48
CA GLU A 106 21.99 -1.08 -16.72
C GLU A 106 20.95 -1.20 -17.85
N PRO A 107 21.35 -1.33 -19.14
CA PRO A 107 20.42 -1.54 -20.23
C PRO A 107 19.64 -2.85 -20.07
N ALA A 108 18.32 -2.76 -19.94
CA ALA A 108 17.42 -3.87 -19.61
C ALA A 108 16.17 -3.88 -20.50
N TYR A 109 15.52 -5.03 -20.63
CA TYR A 109 14.13 -5.09 -21.05
C TYR A 109 13.24 -4.83 -19.83
N VAL A 110 12.25 -3.96 -19.97
CA VAL A 110 11.37 -3.56 -18.88
C VAL A 110 9.91 -3.91 -19.18
N TYR A 111 9.23 -4.52 -18.21
CA TYR A 111 7.82 -4.83 -18.23
C TYR A 111 7.17 -4.17 -17.02
N ILE A 112 6.03 -3.49 -17.22
CA ILE A 112 5.27 -2.86 -16.15
C ILE A 112 3.84 -3.38 -16.20
N TYR A 113 3.37 -3.85 -15.06
CA TYR A 113 2.03 -4.37 -14.86
C TYR A 113 1.26 -3.46 -13.91
N ASN A 114 0.02 -3.16 -14.25
CA ASN A 114 -0.96 -2.61 -13.33
C ASN A 114 -1.77 -3.77 -12.72
N VAL A 115 -1.96 -3.74 -11.41
CA VAL A 115 -2.96 -4.54 -10.71
C VAL A 115 -4.00 -3.56 -10.20
N ASP A 116 -5.21 -3.62 -10.78
CA ASP A 116 -6.27 -2.72 -10.37
C ASP A 116 -6.86 -3.10 -9.00
N SER A 117 -7.73 -2.25 -8.46
CA SER A 117 -8.44 -2.47 -7.19
C SER A 117 -9.42 -3.67 -7.22
N ARG A 118 -9.59 -4.34 -8.37
CA ARG A 118 -10.33 -5.60 -8.53
C ARG A 118 -9.40 -6.83 -8.71
N GLY A 119 -8.08 -6.64 -8.68
CA GLY A 119 -7.08 -7.71 -8.86
C GLY A 119 -6.80 -8.05 -10.33
N ARG A 120 -7.35 -7.28 -11.28
CA ARG A 120 -7.16 -7.52 -12.70
C ARG A 120 -5.76 -7.04 -13.08
N VAL A 121 -4.93 -7.95 -13.59
CA VAL A 121 -3.56 -7.64 -13.99
C VAL A 121 -3.53 -7.25 -15.47
N ARG A 122 -3.04 -6.06 -15.79
CA ARG A 122 -2.81 -5.59 -17.17
C ARG A 122 -1.35 -5.28 -17.43
N LEU A 123 -0.83 -5.68 -18.58
CA LEU A 123 0.44 -5.17 -19.08
C LEU A 123 0.24 -3.72 -19.56
N ILE A 124 0.93 -2.76 -18.95
CA ILE A 124 0.87 -1.34 -19.35
C ILE A 124 2.13 -0.87 -20.11
N PHE A 125 3.22 -1.62 -20.01
CA PHE A 125 4.43 -1.45 -20.84
C PHE A 125 5.18 -2.79 -20.98
N PRO A 126 5.66 -3.18 -22.17
CA PRO A 126 5.38 -2.57 -23.47
C PRO A 126 3.89 -2.66 -23.82
N ASN A 127 3.44 -1.79 -24.72
CA ASN A 127 2.05 -1.69 -25.14
C ASN A 127 1.96 -1.36 -26.65
N ARG A 128 0.75 -1.27 -27.20
CA ARG A 128 0.54 -0.97 -28.63
C ARG A 128 1.11 0.38 -29.10
N PHE A 129 1.22 1.36 -28.22
CA PHE A 129 1.72 2.71 -28.54
C PHE A 129 3.23 2.83 -28.32
N ASP A 130 3.76 2.16 -27.30
CA ASP A 130 5.19 2.05 -27.02
C ASP A 130 5.59 0.59 -26.81
N ALA A 131 6.06 -0.02 -27.90
CA ALA A 131 6.45 -1.42 -27.99
C ALA A 131 7.93 -1.67 -27.66
N ASN A 132 8.75 -0.62 -27.48
CA ASN A 132 10.20 -0.78 -27.33
C ASN A 132 10.60 -0.91 -25.85
N ASN A 133 10.38 -2.10 -25.29
CA ASN A 133 10.76 -2.41 -23.92
C ASN A 133 12.28 -2.39 -23.62
N ARG A 134 13.17 -2.27 -24.62
CA ARG A 134 14.62 -2.23 -24.40
C ARG A 134 15.10 -0.83 -24.08
N VAL A 135 15.26 -0.55 -22.79
CA VAL A 135 15.72 0.75 -22.25
C VAL A 135 17.24 0.78 -22.02
N ARG A 136 17.79 1.99 -21.93
CA ARG A 136 19.17 2.26 -21.48
C ARG A 136 19.23 2.38 -19.95
N ALA A 137 20.43 2.32 -19.37
CA ALA A 137 20.64 2.75 -17.99
C ALA A 137 20.16 4.20 -17.76
N GLY A 138 19.67 4.51 -16.57
CA GLY A 138 19.17 5.85 -16.21
C GLY A 138 17.65 5.88 -15.93
N GLU A 139 17.11 7.10 -15.83
CA GLU A 139 15.69 7.36 -15.53
C GLU A 139 14.87 7.58 -16.82
N HIS A 140 13.66 7.04 -16.83
CA HIS A 140 12.71 7.00 -17.93
C HIS A 140 11.33 7.43 -17.45
N GLN A 141 10.49 7.90 -18.37
CA GLN A 141 9.13 8.33 -18.06
C GLN A 141 8.13 7.72 -19.04
N LEU A 142 6.98 7.30 -18.51
CA LEU A 142 5.81 6.87 -19.27
C LEU A 142 4.58 7.65 -18.78
N PRO A 143 3.52 7.82 -19.57
CA PRO A 143 3.39 7.40 -20.97
C PRO A 143 4.34 8.18 -21.89
N GLY A 144 4.82 7.53 -22.94
CA GLY A 144 5.59 8.17 -24.01
C GLY A 144 4.74 9.13 -24.86
N ALA A 145 5.36 9.68 -25.92
CA ALA A 145 4.66 10.57 -26.84
C ALA A 145 3.46 9.86 -27.52
N GLY A 146 2.34 10.57 -27.67
CA GLY A 146 1.19 10.12 -28.45
C GLY A 146 0.08 9.38 -27.68
N TYR A 147 0.29 8.98 -26.42
CA TYR A 147 -0.75 8.31 -25.61
C TYR A 147 -0.79 8.80 -24.16
N ARG A 148 -1.77 8.33 -23.38
CA ARG A 148 -1.95 8.69 -21.96
C ARG A 148 -2.45 7.48 -21.17
N PHE A 149 -1.85 7.20 -20.01
CA PHE A 149 -2.51 6.36 -18.99
C PHE A 149 -3.61 7.18 -18.33
N ARG A 150 -4.87 6.77 -18.46
CA ARG A 150 -6.01 7.34 -17.73
C ARG A 150 -6.48 6.34 -16.69
N VAL A 151 -6.85 6.83 -15.52
CA VAL A 151 -7.46 6.00 -14.48
C VAL A 151 -8.89 5.66 -14.87
N ASP A 152 -9.17 4.39 -15.18
CA ASP A 152 -10.50 3.85 -15.49
C ASP A 152 -10.99 2.78 -14.48
N GLY A 153 -10.13 2.37 -13.54
CA GLY A 153 -10.46 1.49 -12.42
C GLY A 153 -11.49 2.10 -11.44
N PRO A 154 -12.15 1.25 -10.62
CA PRO A 154 -13.03 1.72 -9.56
C PRO A 154 -12.22 2.29 -8.38
N PRO A 155 -12.85 3.01 -7.45
CA PRO A 155 -12.16 3.53 -6.27
C PRO A 155 -11.48 2.43 -5.44
N GLY A 156 -10.27 2.70 -4.94
CA GLY A 156 -9.45 1.73 -4.21
C GLY A 156 -7.95 1.90 -4.51
N THR A 157 -7.12 1.03 -3.95
CA THR A 157 -5.67 1.02 -4.22
C THR A 157 -5.37 0.24 -5.49
N GLU A 158 -4.53 0.80 -6.37
CA GLU A 158 -3.92 0.10 -7.50
C GLU A 158 -2.40 -0.01 -7.29
N TYR A 159 -1.82 -1.08 -7.83
CA TYR A 159 -0.38 -1.38 -7.70
C TYR A 159 0.28 -1.40 -9.08
N LEU A 160 1.51 -0.92 -9.15
CA LEU A 160 2.35 -0.97 -10.33
C LEU A 160 3.58 -1.83 -10.05
N GLN A 161 3.65 -3.01 -10.67
CA GLN A 161 4.84 -3.87 -10.63
C GLN A 161 5.75 -3.55 -11.81
N ILE A 162 7.05 -3.37 -11.57
CA ILE A 162 8.08 -3.34 -12.61
C ILE A 162 9.00 -4.56 -12.53
N LEU A 163 9.28 -5.15 -13.68
CA LEU A 163 10.25 -6.21 -13.89
C LEU A 163 11.30 -5.73 -14.92
N ALA A 164 12.58 -5.81 -14.56
CA ALA A 164 13.71 -5.47 -15.43
C ALA A 164 14.60 -6.70 -15.64
N THR A 165 14.88 -7.08 -16.89
CA THR A 165 15.60 -8.30 -17.25
C THR A 165 16.72 -8.03 -18.28
N ARG A 166 17.83 -8.79 -18.22
CA ARG A 166 18.82 -8.78 -19.32
C ARG A 166 18.25 -9.43 -20.60
N THR A 167 17.45 -10.50 -20.45
CA THR A 167 16.83 -11.31 -21.53
C THR A 167 15.41 -10.86 -21.91
N ARG A 168 15.01 -10.92 -23.18
CA ARG A 168 13.66 -10.52 -23.64
C ARG A 168 12.63 -11.65 -23.47
N LEU A 169 11.59 -11.38 -22.68
CA LEU A 169 10.50 -12.31 -22.36
C LEU A 169 9.33 -12.13 -23.34
N ARG A 170 9.54 -12.53 -24.60
CA ARG A 170 8.51 -12.47 -25.66
C ARG A 170 7.13 -13.04 -25.25
N PRO A 171 7.00 -14.14 -24.46
CA PRO A 171 5.70 -14.67 -24.04
C PRO A 171 4.84 -13.72 -23.20
N LEU A 172 5.43 -12.66 -22.63
CA LEU A 172 4.74 -11.64 -21.84
C LEU A 172 4.26 -10.45 -22.70
N GLU A 173 4.72 -10.32 -23.95
CA GLU A 173 4.43 -9.19 -24.84
C GLU A 173 3.10 -9.39 -25.60
N ARG A 174 1.98 -9.53 -24.86
CA ARG A 174 0.67 -9.99 -25.38
C ARG A 174 -0.22 -8.91 -26.01
N TRP A 175 0.29 -7.68 -26.15
CA TRP A 175 -0.49 -6.55 -26.67
C TRP A 175 -0.79 -6.74 -28.17
N ASN A 176 -1.92 -6.21 -28.64
CA ASN A 176 -2.34 -6.38 -30.02
C ASN A 176 -3.13 -5.17 -30.53
N ALA A 177 -3.63 -5.21 -31.77
CA ALA A 177 -4.33 -4.09 -32.38
C ALA A 177 -5.69 -3.74 -31.75
N ARG A 178 -6.32 -4.67 -31.03
CA ARG A 178 -7.65 -4.54 -30.40
C ARG A 178 -7.57 -4.30 -28.88
N ASP A 179 -6.60 -4.91 -28.20
CA ASP A 179 -6.28 -4.59 -26.80
C ASP A 179 -4.86 -3.98 -26.70
N PRO A 180 -4.75 -2.65 -26.48
CA PRO A 180 -3.47 -1.97 -26.27
C PRO A 180 -2.76 -2.33 -24.97
N PHE A 181 -3.49 -2.75 -23.93
CA PHE A 181 -3.02 -2.92 -22.55
C PHE A 181 -3.54 -4.24 -21.98
N PRO A 182 -3.07 -5.39 -22.51
CA PRO A 182 -3.75 -6.67 -22.44
C PRO A 182 -3.99 -7.11 -21.00
N LEU A 183 -5.24 -7.55 -20.74
CA LEU A 183 -5.60 -8.26 -19.52
C LEU A 183 -4.90 -9.63 -19.50
N LEU A 184 -4.13 -9.88 -18.44
CA LEU A 184 -3.39 -11.13 -18.24
C LEU A 184 -4.17 -12.12 -17.36
N GLY A 185 -4.90 -11.60 -16.37
CA GLY A 185 -5.72 -12.42 -15.47
C GLY A 185 -6.53 -11.59 -14.48
N GLY A 186 -7.45 -12.25 -13.78
CA GLY A 186 -8.23 -11.67 -12.66
C GLY A 186 -7.68 -12.00 -11.26
N ASP A 187 -6.57 -12.72 -11.19
CA ASP A 187 -5.86 -13.04 -9.95
C ASP A 187 -4.36 -12.69 -10.11
N PRO A 188 -3.79 -11.85 -9.24
CA PRO A 188 -2.37 -11.51 -9.31
C PRO A 188 -1.43 -12.66 -8.92
N LEU A 189 -1.89 -13.70 -8.21
CA LEU A 189 -1.06 -14.87 -7.90
C LEU A 189 -0.84 -15.76 -9.14
N ALA A 190 -1.90 -16.14 -9.85
CA ALA A 190 -1.78 -16.92 -11.08
C ALA A 190 -0.87 -16.23 -12.13
N VAL A 191 -0.96 -14.89 -12.27
CA VAL A 191 -0.09 -14.14 -13.20
C VAL A 191 1.35 -14.01 -12.67
N LYS A 192 1.56 -13.98 -11.34
CA LYS A 192 2.90 -14.11 -10.72
C LYS A 192 3.56 -15.43 -11.09
N GLU A 193 2.85 -16.54 -10.94
CA GLU A 193 3.37 -17.88 -11.20
C GLU A 193 3.70 -18.07 -12.70
N GLU A 194 2.84 -17.57 -13.59
CA GLU A 194 3.12 -17.52 -15.02
C GLU A 194 4.37 -16.68 -15.36
N VAL A 195 4.55 -15.51 -14.74
CA VAL A 195 5.76 -14.68 -14.95
C VAL A 195 7.02 -15.37 -14.43
N LEU A 196 6.93 -16.09 -13.30
CA LEU A 196 8.06 -16.83 -12.72
C LEU A 196 8.52 -17.99 -13.62
N GLN A 197 7.60 -18.73 -14.24
CA GLN A 197 7.94 -19.80 -15.20
C GLN A 197 8.77 -19.29 -16.40
N PHE A 198 8.61 -18.02 -16.80
CA PHE A 198 9.45 -17.38 -17.83
C PHE A 198 10.76 -16.78 -17.28
N LEU A 199 10.91 -16.67 -15.96
CA LEU A 199 12.14 -16.23 -15.28
C LEU A 199 13.03 -17.41 -14.87
N ASP A 200 12.51 -18.63 -14.72
CA ASP A 200 13.31 -19.84 -14.45
C ASP A 200 14.36 -20.12 -15.54
N VAL A 201 14.10 -19.67 -16.78
CA VAL A 201 15.04 -19.74 -17.93
C VAL A 201 15.94 -18.51 -18.07
N VAL A 202 15.87 -17.54 -17.14
CA VAL A 202 16.69 -16.34 -17.11
C VAL A 202 17.76 -16.52 -16.03
N PRO A 203 19.07 -16.37 -16.35
CA PRO A 203 20.14 -16.60 -15.37
C PRO A 203 19.95 -15.82 -14.08
N GLU A 204 20.29 -16.44 -12.95
CA GLU A 204 20.24 -15.80 -11.63
C GLU A 204 20.95 -14.44 -11.65
N ARG A 205 20.44 -13.48 -10.86
CA ARG A 205 20.99 -12.12 -10.70
C ARG A 205 20.97 -11.25 -11.98
N SER A 206 20.47 -11.77 -13.11
CA SER A 206 20.31 -11.03 -14.38
C SER A 206 18.93 -10.39 -14.58
N TRP A 207 18.10 -10.41 -13.53
CA TRP A 207 16.83 -9.69 -13.45
C TRP A 207 16.61 -9.10 -12.05
N SER A 208 15.73 -8.11 -11.96
CA SER A 208 15.28 -7.50 -10.71
C SER A 208 13.88 -6.91 -10.85
N SER A 209 13.21 -6.63 -9.73
CA SER A 209 11.85 -6.11 -9.71
C SER A 209 11.63 -5.13 -8.56
N ALA A 210 10.63 -4.27 -8.72
CA ALA A 210 10.18 -3.31 -7.70
C ALA A 210 8.69 -3.01 -7.90
N TRP A 211 8.07 -2.32 -6.94
CA TRP A 211 6.67 -1.95 -6.99
C TRP A 211 6.43 -0.52 -6.49
N THR A 212 5.26 0.03 -6.79
CA THR A 212 4.70 1.23 -6.15
C THR A 212 3.16 1.14 -6.15
N GLN A 213 2.49 2.03 -5.43
CA GLN A 213 1.02 2.02 -5.32
C GLN A 213 0.43 3.44 -5.40
N PHE A 214 -0.83 3.53 -5.82
CA PHE A 214 -1.61 4.77 -5.74
C PHE A 214 -3.09 4.50 -5.44
N GLU A 215 -3.76 5.51 -4.90
CA GLU A 215 -5.17 5.45 -4.54
C GLU A 215 -6.03 6.14 -5.62
N VAL A 216 -7.01 5.40 -6.14
CA VAL A 216 -8.05 5.89 -7.04
C VAL A 216 -9.23 6.39 -6.22
N ILE A 217 -9.55 7.67 -6.39
CA ILE A 217 -10.61 8.37 -5.67
C ILE A 217 -11.79 8.56 -6.62
N GLY A 218 -12.95 8.01 -6.25
CA GLY A 218 -14.20 8.21 -7.00
C GLY A 218 -14.72 9.64 -6.92
N ARG A 219 -15.70 9.97 -7.78
CA ARG A 219 -16.62 11.07 -7.44
C ARG A 219 -17.36 10.67 -6.17
N GLN A 220 -17.43 11.60 -5.21
CA GLN A 220 -17.90 11.31 -3.85
C GLN A 220 -19.33 10.74 -3.81
N ALA A 221 -19.45 9.47 -3.47
CA ALA A 221 -20.46 9.07 -2.48
C ALA A 221 -20.16 9.80 -1.15
N ARG A 222 -21.18 9.99 -0.30
CA ARG A 222 -21.12 10.89 0.87
C ARG A 222 -20.22 10.33 1.99
N GLY A 223 -18.91 10.52 1.85
CA GLY A 223 -17.89 9.92 2.71
C GLY A 223 -17.84 8.40 2.59
N PRO A 224 -17.01 7.72 3.40
CA PRO A 224 -17.18 6.31 3.64
C PRO A 224 -18.44 6.10 4.48
N ARG A 225 -19.58 5.91 3.79
CA ARG A 225 -20.45 4.82 4.25
C ARG A 225 -19.55 3.60 4.32
N ARG A 226 -19.49 2.93 5.47
CA ARG A 226 -18.86 1.61 5.57
C ARG A 226 -19.81 0.61 4.94
N GLU A 227 -19.96 0.74 3.62
CA GLU A 227 -20.53 -0.27 2.77
C GLU A 227 -19.60 -1.47 2.86
N THR A 228 -20.14 -2.57 3.36
CA THR A 228 -19.46 -3.83 3.65
C THR A 228 -20.09 -4.93 2.79
N GLY A 229 -19.28 -5.87 2.35
CA GLY A 229 -19.77 -7.15 1.84
C GLY A 229 -19.50 -8.26 2.86
N THR A 230 -20.05 -9.43 2.60
CA THR A 230 -19.75 -10.63 3.39
C THR A 230 -18.83 -11.54 2.58
N VAL A 231 -17.74 -12.01 3.16
CA VAL A 231 -16.84 -12.97 2.53
C VAL A 231 -17.01 -14.33 3.19
N ARG A 232 -17.29 -15.37 2.39
CA ARG A 232 -17.40 -16.77 2.86
C ARG A 232 -16.20 -17.57 2.40
N ILE A 233 -15.27 -17.82 3.32
CA ILE A 233 -13.94 -18.38 3.07
C ILE A 233 -13.91 -19.85 3.50
N ASN A 234 -13.63 -20.74 2.56
CA ASN A 234 -13.53 -22.18 2.77
C ASN A 234 -12.18 -22.67 2.25
N SER A 235 -11.71 -23.81 2.75
CA SER A 235 -10.50 -24.46 2.24
C SER A 235 -10.60 -25.98 2.25
N GLU A 236 -9.75 -26.60 1.44
CA GLU A 236 -9.46 -28.03 1.51
C GLU A 236 -7.95 -28.22 1.72
N PRO A 237 -7.51 -28.84 2.83
CA PRO A 237 -8.31 -29.25 3.99
C PRO A 237 -8.93 -28.05 4.76
N PRO A 238 -9.95 -28.32 5.60
CA PRO A 238 -10.54 -27.33 6.52
C PRO A 238 -9.58 -26.99 7.69
N TRP A 239 -10.02 -26.05 8.55
CA TRP A 239 -9.29 -25.56 9.73
C TRP A 239 -8.01 -24.77 9.46
N ALA A 240 -7.82 -24.30 8.22
CA ALA A 240 -6.73 -23.39 7.88
C ALA A 240 -6.94 -22.01 8.55
N GLN A 241 -5.87 -21.43 9.07
CA GLN A 241 -5.85 -20.06 9.59
C GLN A 241 -6.11 -19.07 8.47
N VAL A 242 -7.07 -18.17 8.65
CA VAL A 242 -7.46 -17.14 7.68
C VAL A 242 -6.89 -15.78 8.09
N TYR A 243 -6.28 -15.11 7.12
CA TYR A 243 -5.79 -13.74 7.23
C TYR A 243 -6.46 -12.89 6.15
N LEU A 244 -6.92 -11.69 6.52
CA LEU A 244 -7.42 -10.66 5.62
C LEU A 244 -6.49 -9.44 5.67
N ASP A 245 -5.92 -9.05 4.54
CA ASP A 245 -4.92 -7.98 4.41
C ASP A 245 -3.75 -8.10 5.42
N GLY A 246 -3.37 -9.35 5.73
CA GLY A 246 -2.32 -9.69 6.71
C GLY A 246 -2.79 -9.77 8.17
N ALA A 247 -4.00 -9.34 8.51
CA ALA A 247 -4.58 -9.50 9.84
C ALA A 247 -5.27 -10.86 10.00
N TYR A 248 -4.94 -11.61 11.06
CA TYR A 248 -5.61 -12.88 11.37
C TYR A 248 -7.07 -12.65 11.78
N VAL A 249 -8.00 -13.41 11.20
CA VAL A 249 -9.45 -13.25 11.40
C VAL A 249 -10.19 -14.52 11.82
N GLY A 250 -9.59 -15.70 11.74
CA GLY A 250 -10.22 -16.94 12.21
C GLY A 250 -9.68 -18.21 11.54
N LEU A 251 -10.46 -19.30 11.58
CA LEU A 251 -10.17 -20.55 10.87
C LEU A 251 -11.25 -20.82 9.80
N THR A 252 -10.90 -21.54 8.74
CA THR A 252 -11.88 -22.02 7.74
C THR A 252 -12.75 -23.16 8.29
N PRO A 253 -14.05 -23.23 7.95
CA PRO A 253 -14.81 -22.27 7.15
C PRO A 253 -15.19 -21.01 7.95
N LEU A 254 -14.95 -19.84 7.36
CA LEU A 254 -15.19 -18.52 7.98
C LEU A 254 -16.25 -17.73 7.18
N LEU A 255 -17.08 -16.98 7.90
CA LEU A 255 -17.96 -15.96 7.33
C LEU A 255 -17.61 -14.62 8.01
N GLN A 256 -17.11 -13.66 7.24
CA GLN A 256 -16.58 -12.40 7.77
C GLN A 256 -17.20 -11.20 7.04
N GLU A 257 -17.61 -10.18 7.80
CA GLU A 257 -17.96 -8.87 7.24
C GLU A 257 -16.67 -8.10 6.91
N VAL A 258 -16.56 -7.60 5.69
CA VAL A 258 -15.35 -6.95 5.15
C VAL A 258 -15.78 -5.65 4.46
N PRO A 259 -15.00 -4.55 4.54
CA PRO A 259 -15.27 -3.35 3.74
C PRO A 259 -15.47 -3.68 2.25
N ALA A 260 -16.28 -2.89 1.56
CA ALA A 260 -16.34 -2.96 0.10
C ALA A 260 -15.05 -2.39 -0.50
N GLY A 261 -14.44 -3.12 -1.43
CA GLY A 261 -13.11 -2.85 -1.93
C GLY A 261 -12.35 -4.13 -2.30
N GLY A 262 -11.08 -3.99 -2.65
CA GLY A 262 -10.20 -5.10 -2.96
C GLY A 262 -9.38 -5.54 -1.75
N HIS A 263 -9.34 -6.84 -1.48
CA HIS A 263 -8.76 -7.43 -0.27
C HIS A 263 -7.93 -8.68 -0.59
N TRP A 264 -6.86 -8.92 0.17
CA TRP A 264 -6.13 -10.19 0.14
C TRP A 264 -6.72 -11.17 1.14
N VAL A 265 -7.18 -12.32 0.65
CA VAL A 265 -7.40 -13.51 1.48
C VAL A 265 -6.15 -14.36 1.43
N GLU A 266 -5.61 -14.70 2.59
CA GLU A 266 -4.53 -15.68 2.73
C GLU A 266 -4.94 -16.76 3.72
N ILE A 267 -4.59 -18.02 3.44
CA ILE A 267 -4.80 -19.14 4.34
C ILE A 267 -3.52 -19.94 4.60
N ARG A 268 -3.32 -20.34 5.85
CA ARG A 268 -2.15 -21.08 6.33
C ARG A 268 -2.57 -22.32 7.10
N LEU A 269 -1.89 -23.45 6.90
CA LEU A 269 -2.03 -24.64 7.73
C LEU A 269 -0.67 -25.32 7.91
N GLU A 270 -0.42 -25.89 9.08
CA GLU A 270 0.83 -26.59 9.38
C GLU A 270 0.98 -27.84 8.48
N GLY A 271 2.14 -28.00 7.86
CA GLY A 271 2.38 -29.06 6.86
C GLY A 271 1.90 -28.73 5.43
N TYR A 272 1.38 -27.52 5.19
CA TYR A 272 0.91 -27.06 3.88
C TYR A 272 1.56 -25.75 3.42
N ARG A 273 1.64 -25.58 2.10
CA ARG A 273 2.04 -24.35 1.40
C ARG A 273 0.96 -23.29 1.63
N THR A 274 1.37 -22.05 1.91
CA THR A 274 0.42 -20.94 2.11
C THR A 274 -0.28 -20.59 0.80
N ALA A 275 -1.60 -20.66 0.77
CA ALA A 275 -2.40 -20.28 -0.38
C ALA A 275 -3.02 -18.89 -0.17
N ARG A 276 -3.04 -18.06 -1.21
CA ARG A 276 -3.67 -16.73 -1.16
C ARG A 276 -4.42 -16.41 -2.45
N ARG A 277 -5.31 -15.43 -2.39
CA ARG A 277 -6.08 -14.92 -3.53
C ARG A 277 -6.54 -13.50 -3.25
N TRP A 278 -6.46 -12.64 -4.26
CA TRP A 278 -7.15 -11.35 -4.21
C TRP A 278 -8.65 -11.55 -4.44
N ILE A 279 -9.46 -10.78 -3.74
CA ILE A 279 -10.91 -10.71 -3.94
C ILE A 279 -11.35 -9.26 -4.09
N LEU A 280 -12.44 -9.08 -4.82
CA LEU A 280 -13.25 -7.87 -4.75
C LEU A 280 -14.47 -8.17 -3.89
N VAL A 281 -14.73 -7.30 -2.92
CA VAL A 281 -15.91 -7.30 -2.07
C VAL A 281 -16.81 -6.15 -2.54
N GLU A 282 -17.95 -6.47 -3.16
CA GLU A 282 -18.94 -5.47 -3.58
C GLU A 282 -19.96 -5.19 -2.44
N PRO A 283 -20.51 -3.96 -2.32
CA PRO A 283 -21.42 -3.56 -1.24
C PRO A 283 -22.63 -4.48 -1.04
N GLY A 284 -22.77 -5.05 0.16
CA GLY A 284 -23.88 -5.92 0.55
C GLY A 284 -23.86 -7.32 -0.06
N GLU A 285 -22.91 -7.64 -0.94
CA GLU A 285 -22.86 -8.94 -1.62
C GLU A 285 -22.13 -10.02 -0.80
N LEU A 286 -22.45 -11.29 -1.08
CA LEU A 286 -21.75 -12.46 -0.55
C LEU A 286 -20.67 -12.91 -1.52
N THR A 287 -19.41 -12.66 -1.18
CA THR A 287 -18.22 -13.06 -1.96
C THR A 287 -17.77 -14.47 -1.58
N PRO A 288 -17.93 -15.50 -2.44
CA PRO A 288 -17.47 -16.85 -2.14
C PRO A 288 -15.98 -17.03 -2.43
N VAL A 289 -15.25 -17.54 -1.44
CA VAL A 289 -13.83 -17.87 -1.53
C VAL A 289 -13.65 -19.34 -1.17
N PHE A 290 -12.94 -20.04 -2.04
CA PHE A 290 -12.47 -21.40 -1.83
C PHE A 290 -11.00 -21.44 -2.25
N LEU A 291 -10.17 -22.05 -1.42
CA LEU A 291 -8.72 -22.16 -1.63
C LEU A 291 -8.26 -23.57 -1.26
N HIS A 292 -7.57 -24.23 -2.18
CA HIS A 292 -6.91 -25.50 -1.90
C HIS A 292 -5.52 -25.23 -1.34
N LEU A 293 -5.08 -26.06 -0.38
CA LEU A 293 -3.75 -26.04 0.18
C LEU A 293 -2.98 -27.28 -0.27
N GLU A 294 -1.86 -27.07 -0.96
CA GLU A 294 -0.92 -28.14 -1.30
C GLU A 294 -0.02 -28.47 -0.11
N ARG A 295 0.41 -29.74 0.02
CA ARG A 295 1.42 -30.11 1.03
C ARG A 295 2.82 -29.65 0.60
N TRP A 296 3.73 -29.55 1.57
CA TRP A 296 5.15 -29.30 1.30
C TRP A 296 5.79 -30.43 0.50
#